data_AF-A0A423MHG8-F1
#
_entry.id   AF-A0A423MHG8-F1
#
_cell.length_a   1.000
_cell.length_b   1.000
_cell.length_c   1.000
_cell.angle_alpha   90.00
_cell.angle_beta   90.00
_cell.angle_gamma   90.00
#
_symmetry.space_group_name_H-M   'P 1'
#
loop_
_entity.id
_entity.type
_entity.pdbx_description
1 polymer ?
#
loop_
_entity_poly.entity_id
_entity_poly.type
_entity_poly.pdbx_seq_one_letter_code
_entity_poly.pdbx_strand_id
1 'polypeptide(L)'
;MTLAAAPEVDGQGFWAHKGNHYVNLAQGGVVLVRKIPGTHRCRARLASELAPGPFLVLDRETMTWKLEPSLPLSDIGNTVDLSARANSSQNQPHDNAHDATGAQAAAGHDRQDAENPLPAAVHDGKNDRFETAMAAGEVMVARGLMQFPAEQAAIVRSELLAVERIFTDAHFAIRANYLEINGVLASYFGSAHEVIKPLLIDALQRGQSLSAEYRGVWGENKINGVQSSHQLRQGWMNPDDFHGRIFINLSHVLENTLRLLLGHEFLHTTRISRFNSIGPSARDFFYLDARAQSSLNRPVPGHDSEWRGISEVIMQGGLTVDYLNAFGTNLPWFIAGVREHSGVAGVQDIDTALILFNSSPAVRAQMAARNADSIICAARDLQRLHQAHLADDEWLKSLVNG
;
A
#
# COMPACT_ATOMS: atom_id res chain seq x y z
N MET A 1 29.65 -26.36 22.90
CA MET A 1 29.52 -25.74 21.57
C MET A 1 29.60 -24.23 21.79
N THR A 2 30.77 -23.65 21.50
CA THR A 2 31.12 -22.26 21.80
C THR A 2 30.34 -21.32 20.88
N LEU A 3 29.60 -20.35 21.44
CA LEU A 3 28.97 -19.27 20.67
C LEU A 3 30.05 -18.59 19.81
N ALA A 4 29.83 -18.53 18.49
CA ALA A 4 30.68 -17.76 17.60
C ALA A 4 30.72 -16.30 18.09
N ALA A 5 31.92 -15.74 18.21
CA ALA A 5 32.12 -14.36 18.60
C ALA A 5 31.31 -13.42 17.69
N ALA A 6 30.63 -12.43 18.28
CA ALA A 6 29.95 -11.40 17.52
C ALA A 6 30.95 -10.74 16.55
N PRO A 7 30.59 -10.52 15.27
CA PRO A 7 31.52 -9.93 14.31
C PRO A 7 31.98 -8.56 14.79
N GLU A 8 33.30 -8.32 14.73
CA GLU A 8 33.93 -7.10 15.19
C GLU A 8 33.43 -5.90 14.38
N VAL A 9 32.87 -4.92 15.07
CA VAL A 9 32.32 -3.70 14.47
C VAL A 9 33.47 -2.69 14.32
N ASP A 10 33.61 -2.10 13.14
CA ASP A 10 34.61 -1.07 12.85
C ASP A 10 34.34 0.23 13.63
N GLY A 11 35.32 1.14 13.66
CA GLY A 11 35.21 2.43 14.34
C GLY A 11 34.12 3.37 13.78
N GLN A 12 33.39 2.94 12.74
CA GLN A 12 32.25 3.64 12.17
C GLN A 12 30.93 2.86 12.36
N GLY A 13 30.91 1.80 13.19
CA GLY A 13 29.69 1.06 13.49
C GLY A 13 29.29 0.03 12.42
N PHE A 14 30.15 -0.29 11.45
CA PHE A 14 29.86 -1.32 10.44
C PHE A 14 30.62 -2.60 10.73
N TRP A 15 30.10 -3.73 10.31
CA TRP A 15 30.91 -4.94 10.18
C TRP A 15 30.83 -5.48 8.75
N ALA A 16 31.92 -6.10 8.29
CA ALA A 16 32.04 -6.60 6.94
C ALA A 16 31.94 -8.13 6.92
N HIS A 17 31.15 -8.67 6.00
CA HIS A 17 31.09 -10.11 5.76
C HIS A 17 30.93 -10.40 4.28
N LYS A 18 31.83 -11.22 3.72
CA LYS A 18 31.85 -11.60 2.30
C LYS A 18 31.73 -10.40 1.34
N GLY A 19 32.51 -9.34 1.60
CA GLY A 19 32.56 -8.12 0.77
C GLY A 19 31.35 -7.18 0.93
N ASN A 20 30.41 -7.50 1.82
CA ASN A 20 29.24 -6.69 2.11
C ASN A 20 29.35 -6.01 3.47
N HIS A 21 28.70 -4.85 3.62
CA HIS A 21 28.67 -4.10 4.88
C HIS A 21 27.35 -4.28 5.60
N TYR A 22 27.40 -4.43 6.90
CA TYR A 22 26.24 -4.64 7.75
C TYR A 22 26.28 -3.69 8.94
N VAL A 23 25.10 -3.40 9.47
CA VAL A 23 24.93 -2.57 10.67
C VAL A 23 23.95 -3.21 11.63
N ASN A 24 24.19 -3.00 12.92
CA ASN A 24 23.23 -3.37 13.97
C ASN A 24 22.26 -2.21 14.17
N LEU A 25 20.95 -2.48 14.09
CA LEU A 25 19.94 -1.46 14.35
C LEU A 25 19.76 -1.24 15.85
N ALA A 26 19.45 -0.01 16.25
CA ALA A 26 19.16 0.32 17.65
C ALA A 26 17.94 -0.44 18.20
N GLN A 27 16.95 -0.75 17.36
CA GLN A 27 15.80 -1.60 17.70
C GLN A 27 16.11 -3.12 17.67
N GLY A 28 17.35 -3.51 17.43
CA GLY A 28 17.77 -4.90 17.24
C GLY A 28 17.69 -5.36 15.78
N GLY A 29 18.47 -6.40 15.47
CA GLY A 29 18.61 -6.94 14.13
C GLY A 29 19.81 -6.38 13.35
N VAL A 30 20.15 -7.07 12.26
CA VAL A 30 21.27 -6.74 11.38
C VAL A 30 20.74 -6.41 10.00
N VAL A 31 21.19 -5.31 9.42
CA VAL A 31 20.81 -4.88 8.07
C VAL A 31 22.05 -4.77 7.19
N LEU A 32 21.99 -5.36 5.99
CA LEU A 32 22.96 -5.11 4.92
C LEU A 32 22.81 -3.66 4.43
N VAL A 33 23.92 -2.96 4.22
CA VAL A 33 23.92 -1.55 3.85
C VAL A 33 24.89 -1.22 2.73
N ARG A 34 24.61 -0.12 2.03
CA ARG A 34 25.56 0.59 1.19
C ARG A 34 26.12 1.79 1.96
N LYS A 35 27.44 1.79 2.19
CA LYS A 35 28.15 2.94 2.76
C LYS A 35 28.03 4.16 1.83
N ILE A 36 27.87 5.34 2.41
CA ILE A 36 27.96 6.61 1.69
C ILE A 36 29.29 7.26 2.09
N PRO A 37 30.29 7.28 1.18
CA PRO A 37 31.62 7.78 1.50
C PRO A 37 31.59 9.20 2.06
N GLY A 38 32.37 9.46 3.11
CA GLY A 38 32.52 10.80 3.70
C GLY A 38 31.35 11.27 4.58
N THR A 39 30.40 10.39 4.90
CA THR A 39 29.24 10.74 5.75
C THR A 39 29.04 9.75 6.89
N HIS A 40 28.34 10.15 7.95
CA HIS A 40 27.84 9.24 9.00
C HIS A 40 26.49 8.61 8.62
N ARG A 41 26.26 8.43 7.31
CA ARG A 41 25.04 7.86 6.75
C ARG A 41 25.36 6.59 5.99
N CYS A 42 24.42 5.66 6.01
CA CYS A 42 24.39 4.55 5.07
C CYS A 42 22.95 4.31 4.61
N ARG A 43 22.77 3.48 3.58
CA ARG A 43 21.42 3.06 3.15
C ARG A 43 21.24 1.57 3.31
N ALA A 44 20.11 1.17 3.89
CA ALA A 44 19.71 -0.24 3.93
C ALA A 44 19.61 -0.82 2.52
N ARG A 45 20.06 -2.07 2.34
CA ARG A 45 20.09 -2.79 1.08
C ARG A 45 19.83 -4.31 1.26
N LEU A 46 19.24 -5.00 0.29
CA LEU A 46 19.31 -6.46 0.11
C LEU A 46 20.33 -6.79 -0.99
N ALA A 47 20.95 -7.97 -0.92
CA ALA A 47 21.90 -8.40 -1.96
C ALA A 47 21.25 -8.45 -3.36
N SER A 48 19.94 -8.64 -3.42
CA SER A 48 19.09 -8.70 -4.62
C SER A 48 18.52 -7.35 -5.09
N GLU A 49 18.74 -6.23 -4.39
CA GLU A 49 18.07 -4.95 -4.67
C GLU A 49 18.67 -4.12 -5.82
N LEU A 50 17.78 -3.53 -6.63
CA LEU A 50 18.05 -2.50 -7.65
C LEU A 50 17.79 -1.05 -7.17
N ALA A 51 16.93 -0.84 -6.16
CA ALA A 51 16.64 0.48 -5.59
C ALA A 51 17.14 0.59 -4.14
N PRO A 52 17.68 1.74 -3.71
CA PRO A 52 18.31 1.88 -2.40
C PRO A 52 17.28 2.14 -1.28
N GLY A 53 17.35 1.39 -0.18
CA GLY A 53 16.49 1.54 1.00
C GLY A 53 16.72 2.83 1.81
N PRO A 54 16.09 2.96 3.01
CA PRO A 54 16.12 4.17 3.81
C PRO A 54 17.53 4.52 4.31
N PHE A 55 17.75 5.81 4.58
CA PHE A 55 18.97 6.27 5.22
C PHE A 55 18.98 5.88 6.70
N LEU A 56 20.14 5.44 7.15
CA LEU A 56 20.46 5.15 8.53
C LEU A 56 21.55 6.11 8.98
N VAL A 57 21.45 6.58 10.22
CA VAL A 57 22.45 7.41 10.91
C VAL A 57 22.98 6.64 12.11
N LEU A 58 24.29 6.71 12.30
CA LEU A 58 24.95 6.08 13.43
C LEU A 58 24.68 6.88 14.72
N ASP A 59 24.19 6.19 15.75
CA ASP A 59 24.28 6.65 17.13
C ASP A 59 25.68 6.30 17.67
N ARG A 60 26.49 7.33 17.95
CA ARG A 60 27.88 7.16 18.39
C ARG A 60 27.99 6.70 19.84
N GLU A 61 26.97 6.88 20.67
CA GLU A 61 27.00 6.45 22.07
C GLU A 61 26.78 4.95 22.19
N THR A 62 25.85 4.43 21.40
CA THR A 62 25.47 3.00 21.43
C THR A 62 26.16 2.18 20.35
N MET A 63 26.82 2.82 19.38
CA MET A 63 27.37 2.20 18.17
C MET A 63 26.33 1.38 17.40
N THR A 64 25.06 1.81 17.48
CA THR A 64 23.95 1.22 16.73
C THR A 64 23.38 2.23 15.74
N TRP A 65 22.79 1.73 14.67
CA TRP A 65 22.25 2.56 13.60
C TRP A 65 20.76 2.78 13.79
N LYS A 66 20.32 4.02 13.59
CA LYS A 66 18.93 4.44 13.67
C LYS A 66 18.48 4.90 12.30
N LEU A 67 17.19 4.79 12.01
CA LEU A 67 16.62 5.44 10.84
C LEU A 67 16.90 6.93 10.93
N GLU A 68 17.35 7.50 9.82
CA GLU A 68 17.56 8.94 9.76
C GLU A 68 16.25 9.68 9.99
N PRO A 69 16.23 10.72 10.83
CA PRO A 69 15.11 11.62 10.90
C PRO A 69 14.90 12.30 9.54
N SER A 70 13.97 11.81 8.72
CA SER A 70 13.38 12.58 7.63
C SER A 70 12.76 13.87 8.17
N LEU A 71 12.85 14.94 7.36
CA LEU A 71 12.20 16.24 7.56
C LEU A 71 10.72 16.08 7.99
N PRO A 72 10.12 17.10 8.64
CA PRO A 72 8.74 17.04 9.11
C PRO A 72 7.81 16.53 8.02
N LEU A 73 7.09 15.46 8.34
CA LEU A 73 6.01 14.88 7.56
C LEU A 73 4.82 15.84 7.59
N SER A 74 4.90 16.95 6.87
CA SER A 74 3.72 17.69 6.43
C SER A 74 3.23 17.04 5.14
N ASP A 75 2.00 16.53 5.17
CA ASP A 75 1.18 16.10 4.03
C ASP A 75 1.30 14.64 3.54
N ILE A 76 1.17 13.66 4.45
CA ILE A 76 0.85 12.28 4.05
C ILE A 76 -0.41 11.81 4.75
N GLY A 77 -1.52 11.90 4.02
CA GLY A 77 -2.83 11.40 4.43
C GLY A 77 -3.83 11.62 3.31
N ASN A 78 -3.54 11.11 2.12
CA ASN A 78 -4.55 11.08 1.08
C ASN A 78 -5.47 9.87 1.32
N THR A 79 -6.73 10.04 0.94
CA THR A 79 -7.84 9.25 1.44
C THR A 79 -8.42 8.42 0.31
N VAL A 80 -8.36 7.09 0.43
CA VAL A 80 -9.02 6.18 -0.50
C VAL A 80 -10.43 5.85 0.00
N ASP A 81 -11.43 6.08 -0.85
CA ASP A 81 -12.82 5.64 -0.66
C ASP A 81 -13.19 4.72 -1.82
N LEU A 82 -13.12 3.41 -1.60
CA LEU A 82 -13.43 2.41 -2.62
C LEU A 82 -14.87 1.87 -2.50
N SER A 83 -15.77 2.62 -1.85
CA SER A 83 -17.16 2.21 -1.67
C SER A 83 -18.09 2.63 -2.83
N ALA A 84 -17.81 2.14 -4.03
CA ALA A 84 -18.77 2.17 -5.14
C ALA A 84 -19.85 1.08 -4.96
N ARG A 85 -20.83 1.40 -4.11
CA ARG A 85 -22.22 0.89 -4.07
C ARG A 85 -22.47 -0.58 -3.67
N ALA A 86 -22.59 -0.79 -2.35
CA ALA A 86 -23.46 -1.83 -1.77
C ALA A 86 -24.48 -1.15 -0.84
N ASN A 87 -25.56 -0.58 -1.41
CA ASN A 87 -26.87 -0.35 -0.79
C ASN A 87 -27.66 0.69 -1.60
N SER A 88 -28.37 0.21 -2.62
CA SER A 88 -29.55 0.89 -3.13
C SER A 88 -30.78 0.09 -2.73
N SER A 89 -31.18 0.19 -1.46
CA SER A 89 -32.56 0.08 -0.96
C SER A 89 -32.56 -0.21 0.54
N GLN A 90 -32.92 0.78 1.37
CA GLN A 90 -33.99 0.65 2.37
C GLN A 90 -34.11 1.91 3.23
N ASN A 91 -35.37 2.22 3.53
CA ASN A 91 -35.86 3.38 4.28
C ASN A 91 -35.32 3.46 5.71
N GLN A 92 -35.17 4.69 6.20
CA GLN A 92 -35.11 5.04 7.62
C GLN A 92 -36.33 4.48 8.40
N PRO A 93 -36.20 4.31 9.73
CA PRO A 93 -36.66 5.41 10.59
C PRO A 93 -35.75 5.73 11.80
N HIS A 94 -36.11 6.87 12.37
CA HIS A 94 -35.55 7.70 13.43
C HIS A 94 -35.33 7.09 14.84
N ASP A 95 -34.43 7.78 15.54
CA ASP A 95 -34.34 8.08 16.98
C ASP A 95 -34.14 6.96 18.02
N ASN A 96 -33.01 7.01 18.74
CA ASN A 96 -33.00 7.51 20.14
C ASN A 96 -31.58 7.65 20.70
N ALA A 97 -31.33 8.83 21.27
CA ALA A 97 -30.20 9.14 22.12
C ALA A 97 -30.35 8.45 23.49
N HIS A 98 -29.24 8.05 24.13
CA HIS A 98 -29.07 8.17 25.59
C HIS A 98 -27.58 8.11 26.00
N ASP A 99 -27.19 9.20 26.65
CA ASP A 99 -26.31 9.36 27.82
C ASP A 99 -24.94 8.67 27.90
N ALA A 100 -23.94 9.55 27.98
CA ALA A 100 -22.64 9.32 28.58
C ALA A 100 -22.71 9.35 30.11
N THR A 101 -21.99 8.45 30.79
CA THR A 101 -21.23 8.79 32.02
C THR A 101 -20.27 7.65 32.42
N GLY A 102 -18.98 8.00 32.55
CA GLY A 102 -18.10 7.67 33.69
C GLY A 102 -17.69 6.22 33.97
N ALA A 103 -16.38 5.95 33.89
CA ALA A 103 -15.55 5.56 35.05
C ALA A 103 -14.10 5.22 34.63
N GLN A 104 -13.16 5.99 35.17
CA GLN A 104 -11.75 5.61 35.27
C GLN A 104 -11.54 4.67 36.47
N ALA A 105 -10.55 3.78 36.31
CA ALA A 105 -9.69 3.14 37.31
C ALA A 105 -10.23 1.95 38.14
N ALA A 106 -9.54 0.81 38.03
CA ALA A 106 -8.89 0.14 39.17
C ALA A 106 -7.92 -0.95 38.68
N ALA A 107 -6.69 -0.90 39.20
CA ALA A 107 -5.69 -1.95 39.09
C ALA A 107 -6.00 -3.09 40.09
N GLY A 108 -5.65 -4.32 39.73
CA GLY A 108 -5.65 -5.48 40.63
C GLY A 108 -4.66 -6.54 40.14
N HIS A 109 -3.58 -6.70 40.89
CA HIS A 109 -2.67 -7.86 40.82
C HIS A 109 -3.30 -9.01 41.64
N ASP A 110 -3.37 -10.22 41.08
CA ASP A 110 -2.72 -11.40 41.67
C ASP A 110 -2.82 -12.64 40.75
N ARG A 111 -1.62 -13.18 40.45
CA ARG A 111 -1.12 -14.58 40.35
C ARG A 111 -2.14 -15.72 40.17
N GLN A 112 -1.89 -16.83 39.49
CA GLN A 112 -0.78 -17.42 38.72
C GLN A 112 -1.38 -18.75 38.24
N ASP A 113 -1.32 -19.07 36.94
CA ASP A 113 -1.26 -20.48 36.50
C ASP A 113 -0.52 -20.52 35.17
N ALA A 114 0.45 -21.41 35.11
CA ALA A 114 1.53 -21.45 34.14
C ALA A 114 1.17 -22.33 32.94
N GLU A 115 0.91 -21.69 31.79
CA GLU A 115 1.32 -22.21 30.50
C GLU A 115 2.02 -21.07 29.76
N ASN A 116 3.22 -21.36 29.28
CA ASN A 116 4.19 -20.43 28.71
C ASN A 116 3.51 -19.42 27.73
N PRO A 117 3.27 -18.15 28.12
CA PRO A 117 2.69 -17.19 27.20
C PRO A 117 3.73 -16.96 26.10
N LEU A 118 3.32 -17.11 24.84
CA LEU A 118 4.07 -16.55 23.71
C LEU A 118 4.57 -15.16 24.14
N PRO A 119 5.88 -14.85 24.02
CA PRO A 119 6.38 -13.55 24.45
C PRO A 119 5.51 -12.50 23.80
N ALA A 120 4.87 -11.65 24.64
CA ALA A 120 3.95 -10.61 24.19
C ALA A 120 4.56 -9.95 22.97
N ALA A 121 3.94 -10.15 21.80
CA ALA A 121 4.56 -9.79 20.54
C ALA A 121 4.91 -8.30 20.61
N VAL A 122 6.21 -8.00 20.69
CA VAL A 122 6.69 -6.62 20.72
C VAL A 122 6.26 -6.02 19.38
N HIS A 123 5.31 -5.10 19.42
CA HIS A 123 4.86 -4.37 18.24
C HIS A 123 6.01 -3.46 17.78
N ASP A 124 6.60 -3.82 16.63
CA ASP A 124 7.72 -3.08 16.05
C ASP A 124 7.27 -1.63 15.75
N GLY A 125 8.00 -0.66 16.30
CA GLY A 125 7.75 0.77 16.07
C GLY A 125 6.71 1.41 16.98
N LYS A 126 6.22 0.73 18.04
CA LYS A 126 5.28 1.31 19.00
C LYS A 126 5.73 2.70 19.48
N ASN A 127 4.82 3.68 19.37
CA ASN A 127 5.01 5.08 19.73
C ASN A 127 6.19 5.78 19.03
N ASP A 128 6.70 5.24 17.92
CA ASP A 128 7.65 5.98 17.11
C ASP A 128 6.98 7.14 16.38
N ARG A 129 7.79 7.96 15.70
CA ARG A 129 7.30 9.12 14.97
C ARG A 129 6.31 8.77 13.85
N PHE A 130 6.42 7.59 13.25
CA PHE A 130 5.55 7.18 12.14
C PHE A 130 4.19 6.78 12.70
N GLU A 131 4.15 5.97 13.77
CA GLU A 131 2.89 5.67 14.45
C GLU A 131 2.21 6.93 14.98
N THR A 132 2.98 7.80 15.62
CA THR A 132 2.47 9.05 16.20
C THR A 132 1.94 9.99 15.12
N ALA A 133 2.65 10.14 14.00
CA ALA A 133 2.21 11.00 12.90
C ALA A 133 1.00 10.41 12.16
N MET A 134 1.01 9.12 11.84
CA MET A 134 -0.09 8.49 11.10
C MET A 134 -1.36 8.33 11.94
N ALA A 135 -1.25 8.27 13.26
CA ALA A 135 -2.40 8.25 14.18
C ALA A 135 -2.76 9.66 14.71
N ALA A 136 -2.13 10.73 14.21
CA ALA A 136 -2.44 12.09 14.67
C ALA A 136 -3.90 12.45 14.35
N GLY A 137 -4.66 12.85 15.38
CA GLY A 137 -6.09 13.13 15.27
C GLY A 137 -6.99 11.89 15.37
N GLU A 138 -6.41 10.70 15.49
CA GLU A 138 -7.12 9.42 15.53
C GLU A 138 -7.01 8.76 16.91
N VAL A 139 -7.96 7.88 17.24
CA VAL A 139 -7.85 7.04 18.44
C VAL A 139 -7.27 5.68 18.03
N MET A 140 -6.05 5.38 18.47
CA MET A 140 -5.44 4.06 18.27
C MET A 140 -6.14 3.02 19.15
N VAL A 141 -6.83 2.07 18.53
CA VAL A 141 -7.62 1.04 19.23
C VAL A 141 -6.89 -0.30 19.29
N ALA A 142 -6.16 -0.65 18.23
CA ALA A 142 -5.52 -1.95 18.13
C ALA A 142 -4.17 -1.86 17.40
N ARG A 143 -3.17 -2.55 17.94
CA ARG A 143 -1.85 -2.74 17.32
C ARG A 143 -1.68 -4.21 16.95
N GLY A 144 -1.88 -4.52 15.67
CA GLY A 144 -1.90 -5.88 15.14
C GLY A 144 -3.26 -6.56 15.30
N LEU A 145 -3.56 -7.53 14.43
CA LEU A 145 -4.86 -8.21 14.37
C LEU A 145 -5.23 -8.98 15.64
N MET A 146 -4.25 -9.33 16.47
CA MET A 146 -4.52 -9.97 17.78
C MET A 146 -5.23 -9.06 18.77
N GLN A 147 -5.20 -7.74 18.55
CA GLN A 147 -5.89 -6.74 19.39
C GLN A 147 -7.23 -6.28 18.79
N PHE A 148 -7.57 -6.76 17.59
CA PHE A 148 -8.84 -6.43 16.96
C PHE A 148 -9.99 -7.21 17.59
N PRO A 149 -11.23 -6.70 17.53
CA PRO A 149 -12.41 -7.53 17.73
C PRO A 149 -12.35 -8.77 16.82
N ALA A 150 -12.69 -9.95 17.35
CA ALA A 150 -12.47 -11.22 16.67
C ALA A 150 -13.12 -11.29 15.28
N GLU A 151 -14.33 -10.75 15.15
CA GLU A 151 -15.06 -10.67 13.87
C GLU A 151 -14.33 -9.78 12.86
N GLN A 152 -13.88 -8.59 13.27
CA GLN A 152 -13.13 -7.68 12.40
C GLN A 152 -11.77 -8.28 12.02
N ALA A 153 -11.08 -8.96 12.93
CA ALA A 153 -9.84 -9.67 12.62
C ALA A 153 -10.05 -10.77 11.57
N ALA A 154 -11.17 -11.50 11.64
CA ALA A 154 -11.52 -12.52 10.66
C ALA A 154 -11.80 -11.91 9.28
N ILE A 155 -12.52 -10.78 9.22
CA ILE A 155 -12.74 -10.02 7.98
C ILE A 155 -11.40 -9.60 7.38
N VAL A 156 -10.52 -8.96 8.16
CA VAL A 156 -9.20 -8.52 7.66
C VAL A 156 -8.39 -9.70 7.12
N ARG A 157 -8.36 -10.85 7.80
CA ARG A 157 -7.68 -12.06 7.31
C ARG A 157 -8.25 -12.58 5.99
N SER A 158 -9.57 -12.59 5.85
CA SER A 158 -10.25 -12.97 4.62
C SER A 158 -9.88 -12.02 3.46
N GLU A 159 -9.87 -10.72 3.73
CA GLU A 159 -9.56 -9.69 2.75
C GLU A 159 -8.07 -9.71 2.36
N LEU A 160 -7.15 -10.01 3.28
CA LEU A 160 -5.74 -10.25 2.98
C LEU A 160 -5.53 -11.42 2.00
N LEU A 161 -6.27 -12.52 2.19
CA LEU A 161 -6.28 -13.64 1.25
C LEU A 161 -6.86 -13.21 -0.12
N ALA A 162 -7.92 -12.40 -0.12
CA ALA A 162 -8.51 -11.90 -1.36
C ALA A 162 -7.55 -10.99 -2.15
N VAL A 163 -6.74 -10.17 -1.46
CA VAL A 163 -5.72 -9.32 -2.09
C VAL A 163 -4.67 -10.16 -2.82
N GLU A 164 -4.15 -11.19 -2.17
CA GLU A 164 -3.18 -12.10 -2.81
C GLU A 164 -3.78 -12.76 -4.05
N ARG A 165 -5.06 -13.16 -3.99
CA ARG A 165 -5.77 -13.74 -5.15
C ARG A 165 -5.95 -12.72 -6.28
N ILE A 166 -6.24 -11.45 -5.97
CA ILE A 166 -6.32 -10.38 -7.00
C ILE A 166 -5.03 -10.35 -7.82
N PHE A 167 -3.87 -10.24 -7.16
CA PHE A 167 -2.59 -10.18 -7.85
C PHE A 167 -2.24 -11.47 -8.60
N THR A 168 -2.52 -12.63 -7.97
CA THR A 168 -2.24 -13.94 -8.54
C THR A 168 -3.06 -14.20 -9.80
N ASP A 169 -4.38 -14.00 -9.74
CA ASP A 169 -5.31 -14.22 -10.85
C ASP A 169 -5.05 -13.22 -11.98
N ALA A 170 -4.72 -11.96 -11.67
CA ALA A 170 -4.33 -10.98 -12.66
C ALA A 170 -3.07 -11.40 -13.44
N HIS A 171 -2.08 -11.94 -12.74
CA HIS A 171 -0.88 -12.47 -13.37
C HIS A 171 -1.19 -13.70 -14.24
N PHE A 172 -2.11 -14.57 -13.81
CA PHE A 172 -2.58 -15.69 -14.63
C PHE A 172 -3.35 -15.25 -15.88
N ALA A 173 -4.23 -14.25 -15.78
CA ALA A 173 -4.86 -13.66 -16.96
C ALA A 173 -3.81 -13.21 -17.98
N ILE A 174 -2.84 -12.40 -17.55
CA ILE A 174 -1.78 -11.90 -18.45
C ILE A 174 -1.02 -13.05 -19.12
N ARG A 175 -0.74 -14.14 -18.40
CA ARG A 175 -0.04 -15.32 -18.94
C ARG A 175 -0.90 -16.16 -19.88
N ALA A 176 -2.20 -16.27 -19.61
CA ALA A 176 -3.15 -16.98 -20.45
C ALA A 176 -3.37 -16.29 -21.80
N ASN A 177 -3.06 -14.99 -21.88
CA ASN A 177 -3.11 -14.21 -23.11
C ASN A 177 -4.50 -14.23 -23.79
N TYR A 178 -5.56 -14.10 -22.98
CA TYR A 178 -6.93 -13.87 -23.45
C TYR A 178 -7.00 -12.65 -24.38
N LEU A 179 -7.93 -12.69 -25.33
CA LEU A 179 -8.08 -11.66 -26.37
C LEU A 179 -8.43 -10.28 -25.78
N GLU A 180 -9.15 -10.28 -24.67
CA GLU A 180 -9.72 -9.13 -23.98
C GLU A 180 -8.68 -8.35 -23.16
N ILE A 181 -7.51 -8.94 -22.88
CA ILE A 181 -6.46 -8.35 -22.03
C ILE A 181 -6.04 -6.99 -22.56
N ASN A 182 -5.86 -6.85 -23.88
CA ASN A 182 -5.43 -5.59 -24.46
C ASN A 182 -6.47 -4.48 -24.26
N GLY A 183 -7.76 -4.81 -24.25
CA GLY A 183 -8.83 -3.86 -23.93
C GLY A 183 -8.78 -3.41 -22.47
N VAL A 184 -8.51 -4.32 -21.54
CA VAL A 184 -8.33 -3.99 -20.11
C VAL A 184 -7.09 -3.11 -19.94
N LEU A 185 -5.94 -3.53 -20.46
CA LEU A 185 -4.68 -2.80 -20.33
C LEU A 185 -4.75 -1.42 -20.99
N ALA A 186 -5.38 -1.28 -22.15
CA ALA A 186 -5.56 0.01 -22.80
C ALA A 186 -6.44 0.96 -21.98
N SER A 187 -7.41 0.44 -21.22
CA SER A 187 -8.27 1.27 -20.35
C SER A 187 -7.48 1.89 -19.20
N TYR A 188 -6.57 1.13 -18.59
CA TYR A 188 -5.82 1.58 -17.41
C TYR A 188 -4.49 2.28 -17.72
N PHE A 189 -3.87 1.95 -18.84
CA PHE A 189 -2.52 2.39 -19.18
C PHE A 189 -2.43 3.06 -20.56
N GLY A 190 -3.57 3.25 -21.23
CA GLY A 190 -3.68 3.97 -22.48
C GLY A 190 -3.12 3.24 -23.70
N SER A 191 -2.98 3.97 -24.81
CA SER A 191 -2.49 3.42 -26.08
C SER A 191 -1.04 2.92 -26.03
N ALA A 192 -0.27 3.31 -25.01
CA ALA A 192 1.12 2.88 -24.79
C ALA A 192 1.26 1.70 -23.81
N HIS A 193 0.16 1.00 -23.49
CA HIS A 193 0.14 -0.08 -22.49
C HIS A 193 1.14 -1.21 -22.75
N GLU A 194 1.41 -1.57 -24.01
CA GLU A 194 2.34 -2.66 -24.35
C GLU A 194 3.76 -2.40 -23.81
N VAL A 195 4.21 -1.14 -23.81
CA VAL A 195 5.54 -0.75 -23.33
C VAL A 195 5.65 -0.86 -21.81
N ILE A 196 4.54 -0.70 -21.08
CA ILE A 196 4.53 -0.75 -19.61
C ILE A 196 4.11 -2.11 -19.06
N LYS A 197 3.69 -3.06 -19.91
CA LYS A 197 3.22 -4.38 -19.50
C LYS A 197 4.25 -5.12 -18.60
N PRO A 198 5.57 -5.06 -18.85
CA PRO A 198 6.56 -5.64 -17.93
C PRO A 198 6.57 -5.00 -16.54
N LEU A 199 6.33 -3.69 -16.44
CA LEU A 199 6.25 -2.98 -15.15
C LEU A 199 5.03 -3.42 -14.36
N LEU A 200 3.89 -3.59 -15.04
CA LEU A 200 2.69 -4.13 -14.40
C LEU A 200 2.95 -5.55 -13.87
N ILE A 201 3.56 -6.42 -14.67
CA ILE A 201 3.86 -7.80 -14.24
C ILE A 201 4.75 -7.81 -12.99
N ASP A 202 5.81 -6.99 -12.94
CA ASP A 202 6.66 -6.85 -11.75
C ASP A 202 5.85 -6.35 -10.54
N ALA A 203 5.00 -5.34 -10.72
CA ALA A 203 4.15 -4.82 -9.66
C ALA A 203 3.17 -5.88 -9.12
N LEU A 204 2.55 -6.68 -10.00
CA LEU A 204 1.66 -7.77 -9.60
C LEU A 204 2.40 -8.86 -8.81
N GLN A 205 3.60 -9.26 -9.27
CA GLN A 205 4.40 -10.28 -8.58
C GLN A 205 4.86 -9.83 -7.20
N ARG A 206 5.29 -8.56 -7.09
CA ARG A 206 5.65 -7.95 -5.81
C ARG A 206 4.45 -7.78 -4.89
N GLY A 207 3.32 -7.31 -5.43
CA GLY A 207 2.04 -7.21 -4.70
C GLY A 207 1.58 -8.56 -4.15
N GLN A 208 1.64 -9.62 -4.96
CA GLN A 208 1.34 -10.99 -4.54
C GLN A 208 2.26 -11.44 -3.39
N SER A 209 3.58 -11.33 -3.57
CA SER A 209 4.56 -11.80 -2.59
C SER A 209 4.41 -11.06 -1.26
N LEU A 210 4.17 -9.76 -1.32
CA LEU A 210 3.94 -8.93 -0.16
C LEU A 210 2.63 -9.27 0.55
N SER A 211 1.55 -9.47 -0.20
CA SER A 211 0.24 -9.86 0.35
C SER A 211 0.33 -11.18 1.12
N ALA A 212 1.10 -12.14 0.61
CA ALA A 212 1.37 -13.40 1.28
C ALA A 212 2.11 -13.21 2.62
N GLU A 213 3.06 -12.27 2.69
CA GLU A 213 3.77 -11.95 3.94
C GLU A 213 2.90 -11.21 4.96
N TYR A 214 1.97 -10.35 4.51
CA TYR A 214 1.01 -9.69 5.39
C TYR A 214 0.04 -10.67 6.07
N ARG A 215 -0.21 -11.83 5.46
CA ARG A 215 -0.99 -12.93 6.06
C ARG A 215 -0.22 -13.72 7.12
N GLY A 216 1.09 -13.54 7.20
CA GLY A 216 1.94 -14.20 8.18
C GLY A 216 1.93 -13.49 9.54
N VAL A 217 2.49 -14.15 10.56
CA VAL A 217 2.55 -13.63 11.95
C VAL A 217 3.17 -12.22 12.02
N TRP A 218 4.22 -11.96 11.23
CA TRP A 218 4.84 -10.63 11.18
C TRP A 218 3.97 -9.59 10.49
N GLY A 219 3.17 -10.02 9.51
CA GLY A 219 2.27 -9.18 8.75
C GLY A 219 1.05 -8.75 9.53
N GLU A 220 0.40 -9.70 10.22
CA GLU A 220 -0.77 -9.41 11.05
C GLU A 220 -0.46 -8.37 12.14
N ASN A 221 0.77 -8.35 12.64
CA ASN A 221 1.23 -7.38 13.65
C ASN A 221 1.45 -5.96 13.10
N LYS A 222 1.46 -5.78 11.77
CA LYS A 222 1.65 -4.47 11.11
C LYS A 222 0.33 -3.78 10.77
N ILE A 223 -0.81 -4.44 10.96
CA ILE A 223 -2.13 -3.84 10.73
C ILE A 223 -2.61 -3.19 12.04
N ASN A 224 -2.75 -1.87 12.00
CA ASN A 224 -3.19 -1.06 13.13
C ASN A 224 -4.65 -0.64 12.94
N GLY A 225 -5.46 -0.86 13.96
CA GLY A 225 -6.86 -0.44 14.00
C GLY A 225 -6.98 0.91 14.69
N VAL A 226 -7.62 1.86 14.03
CA VAL A 226 -7.93 3.18 14.59
C VAL A 226 -9.42 3.47 14.52
N GLN A 227 -9.88 4.37 15.38
CA GLN A 227 -11.18 5.01 15.24
C GLN A 227 -10.95 6.45 14.81
N SER A 228 -11.50 6.80 13.65
CA SER A 228 -11.45 8.15 13.11
C SER A 228 -12.80 8.85 13.21
N SER A 229 -12.77 10.13 13.53
CA SER A 229 -13.92 11.02 13.34
C SER A 229 -14.10 11.45 11.87
N HIS A 230 -13.09 11.22 11.02
CA HIS A 230 -13.12 11.48 9.59
C HIS A 230 -13.69 10.28 8.83
N GLN A 231 -14.99 10.33 8.53
CA GLN A 231 -15.74 9.25 7.88
C GLN A 231 -15.23 8.83 6.50
N LEU A 232 -14.41 9.64 5.85
CA LEU A 232 -13.86 9.30 4.52
C LEU A 232 -12.58 8.48 4.61
N ARG A 233 -11.89 8.49 5.76
CA ARG A 233 -10.57 7.87 5.92
C ARG A 233 -10.70 6.39 6.26
N GLN A 234 -10.56 5.52 5.26
CA GLN A 234 -10.74 4.07 5.41
C GLN A 234 -9.43 3.36 5.77
N GLY A 235 -8.32 3.76 5.15
CA GLY A 235 -6.99 3.24 5.44
C GLY A 235 -5.90 4.10 4.84
N TRP A 236 -4.69 3.95 5.37
CA TRP A 236 -3.53 4.70 4.94
C TRP A 236 -2.24 4.07 5.48
N MET A 237 -1.13 4.39 4.83
CA MET A 237 0.20 4.03 5.28
C MET A 237 1.22 5.14 4.99
N ASN A 238 2.40 5.03 5.59
CA ASN A 238 3.51 5.93 5.26
C ASN A 238 4.55 5.16 4.42
N PRO A 239 4.83 5.55 3.18
CA PRO A 239 5.75 4.80 2.31
C PRO A 239 7.19 4.76 2.84
N ASP A 240 7.55 5.68 3.73
CA ASP A 240 8.85 5.74 4.40
C ASP A 240 8.89 4.97 5.73
N ASP A 241 7.75 4.44 6.19
CA ASP A 241 7.72 3.59 7.38
C ASP A 241 8.33 2.22 7.08
N PHE A 242 9.57 2.02 7.49
CA PHE A 242 10.27 0.74 7.37
C PHE A 242 9.55 -0.40 8.10
N HIS A 243 8.67 -0.12 9.07
CA HIS A 243 7.87 -1.15 9.70
C HIS A 243 6.68 -1.59 8.84
N GLY A 244 6.33 -0.86 7.78
CA GLY A 244 5.26 -1.20 6.86
C GLY A 244 3.90 -1.23 7.54
N ARG A 245 3.65 -0.34 8.50
CA ARG A 245 2.37 -0.34 9.22
C ARG A 245 1.28 0.28 8.36
N ILE A 246 0.14 -0.38 8.39
CA ILE A 246 -1.07 0.07 7.70
C ILE A 246 -2.11 0.36 8.76
N PHE A 247 -2.71 1.53 8.66
CA PHE A 247 -3.73 2.00 9.58
C PHE A 247 -5.06 1.81 8.86
N ILE A 248 -6.00 1.13 9.53
CA ILE A 248 -7.35 0.93 9.03
C ILE A 248 -8.34 1.47 10.04
N ASN A 249 -9.31 2.23 9.54
CA ASN A 249 -10.39 2.76 10.34
C ASN A 249 -11.41 1.64 10.60
N LEU A 250 -11.52 1.24 11.87
CA LEU A 250 -12.37 0.11 12.28
C LEU A 250 -13.85 0.35 12.05
N SER A 251 -14.27 1.62 11.88
CA SER A 251 -15.63 1.97 11.49
C SER A 251 -15.97 1.63 10.03
N HIS A 252 -14.96 1.30 9.20
CA HIS A 252 -15.10 1.01 7.77
C HIS A 252 -14.61 -0.39 7.38
N VAL A 253 -14.42 -1.29 8.36
CA VAL A 253 -14.08 -2.69 8.10
C VAL A 253 -15.34 -3.41 7.62
N LEU A 254 -15.57 -3.35 6.31
CA LEU A 254 -16.67 -4.03 5.62
C LEU A 254 -16.09 -5.12 4.72
N GLU A 255 -16.81 -6.23 4.63
CA GLU A 255 -16.46 -7.32 3.74
C GLU A 255 -16.58 -6.88 2.27
N ASN A 256 -15.69 -7.38 1.41
CA ASN A 256 -15.61 -7.12 -0.03
C ASN A 256 -15.14 -5.72 -0.48
N THR A 257 -15.01 -4.74 0.42
CA THR A 257 -14.46 -3.41 0.09
C THR A 257 -12.99 -3.28 0.50
N LEU A 258 -12.61 -3.93 1.61
CA LEU A 258 -11.29 -3.75 2.21
C LEU A 258 -10.13 -4.29 1.35
N ARG A 259 -10.34 -5.32 0.52
CA ARG A 259 -9.27 -5.87 -0.34
C ARG A 259 -8.68 -4.87 -1.33
N LEU A 260 -9.49 -3.97 -1.90
CA LEU A 260 -8.96 -3.00 -2.85
C LEU A 260 -8.17 -1.92 -2.12
N LEU A 261 -8.63 -1.51 -0.93
CA LEU A 261 -7.90 -0.62 -0.05
C LEU A 261 -6.56 -1.23 0.39
N LEU A 262 -6.57 -2.44 0.95
CA LEU A 262 -5.35 -3.12 1.37
C LEU A 262 -4.40 -3.35 0.19
N GLY A 263 -4.94 -3.76 -0.96
CA GLY A 263 -4.18 -3.91 -2.19
C GLY A 263 -3.52 -2.60 -2.62
N HIS A 264 -4.25 -1.49 -2.57
CA HIS A 264 -3.72 -0.15 -2.81
C HIS A 264 -2.56 0.20 -1.85
N GLU A 265 -2.78 0.08 -0.53
CA GLU A 265 -1.76 0.40 0.48
C GLU A 265 -0.50 -0.46 0.33
N PHE A 266 -0.66 -1.74 -0.02
CA PHE A 266 0.45 -2.65 -0.28
C PHE A 266 1.32 -2.19 -1.44
N LEU A 267 0.74 -1.60 -2.48
CA LEU A 267 1.47 -1.12 -3.64
C LEU A 267 2.40 0.06 -3.30
N HIS A 268 2.05 0.88 -2.30
CA HIS A 268 2.92 1.98 -1.83
C HIS A 268 4.16 1.51 -1.08
N THR A 269 4.09 0.32 -0.50
CA THR A 269 5.17 -0.15 0.36
C THR A 269 6.47 -0.27 -0.42
N THR A 270 7.55 -0.03 0.30
CA THR A 270 8.90 -0.23 -0.21
C THR A 270 9.49 -1.44 0.51
N ARG A 271 10.51 -1.24 1.34
CA ARG A 271 11.09 -2.31 2.14
C ARG A 271 10.48 -2.33 3.53
N ILE A 272 10.08 -3.52 3.96
CA ILE A 272 9.41 -3.73 5.25
C ILE A 272 10.28 -4.60 6.16
N SER A 273 10.37 -4.23 7.44
CA SER A 273 11.09 -4.99 8.45
C SER A 273 10.52 -6.40 8.55
N ARG A 274 11.42 -7.40 8.56
CA ARG A 274 11.12 -8.84 8.68
C ARG A 274 10.41 -9.46 7.47
N PHE A 275 10.22 -8.71 6.38
CA PHE A 275 9.74 -9.24 5.11
C PHE A 275 10.92 -9.50 4.17
N ASN A 276 10.81 -10.55 3.36
CA ASN A 276 11.74 -10.87 2.29
C ASN A 276 11.39 -10.14 1.00
N SER A 277 10.09 -9.88 0.78
CA SER A 277 9.58 -9.18 -0.40
C SER A 277 9.84 -7.69 -0.31
N ILE A 278 9.84 -7.05 -1.48
CA ILE A 278 9.94 -5.60 -1.62
C ILE A 278 8.68 -5.16 -2.35
N GLY A 279 8.01 -4.16 -1.81
CA GLY A 279 6.82 -3.63 -2.43
C GLY A 279 7.09 -2.94 -3.77
N PRO A 280 6.02 -2.66 -4.54
CA PRO A 280 6.11 -1.99 -5.84
C PRO A 280 6.54 -0.52 -5.78
N SER A 281 6.46 0.13 -4.61
CA SER A 281 6.76 1.56 -4.45
C SER A 281 5.91 2.47 -5.35
N ALA A 282 4.65 2.09 -5.59
CA ALA A 282 3.69 2.91 -6.32
C ALA A 282 3.36 4.21 -5.56
N ARG A 283 2.77 5.17 -6.25
CA ARG A 283 2.39 6.48 -5.74
C ARG A 283 0.91 6.75 -5.99
N ASP A 284 0.40 7.77 -5.32
CA ASP A 284 -0.90 8.36 -5.60
C ASP A 284 -0.74 9.57 -6.50
N PHE A 285 -0.57 9.31 -7.79
CA PHE A 285 -0.54 10.41 -8.76
C PHE A 285 -1.95 10.95 -9.00
N PHE A 286 -2.95 10.07 -9.04
CA PHE A 286 -4.36 10.41 -9.20
C PHE A 286 -5.22 9.22 -8.76
N TYR A 287 -6.44 9.49 -8.33
CA TYR A 287 -7.39 8.47 -7.91
C TYR A 287 -8.29 8.00 -9.07
N LEU A 288 -8.78 6.77 -8.98
CA LEU A 288 -9.78 6.19 -9.88
C LEU A 288 -11.12 6.05 -9.15
N ASP A 289 -11.81 7.18 -8.98
CA ASP A 289 -13.00 7.27 -8.14
C ASP A 289 -14.11 8.10 -8.79
N ALA A 290 -15.33 7.57 -8.71
CA ALA A 290 -16.53 8.10 -9.37
C ALA A 290 -17.10 9.36 -8.71
N ARG A 291 -16.71 9.67 -7.46
CA ARG A 291 -17.22 10.84 -6.71
C ARG A 291 -17.06 12.17 -7.47
N ALA A 292 -16.01 12.29 -8.29
CA ALA A 292 -15.71 13.49 -9.06
C ALA A 292 -15.84 13.29 -10.58
N GLN A 293 -16.48 12.22 -11.06
CA GLN A 293 -16.49 11.88 -12.49
C GLN A 293 -17.01 13.01 -13.39
N SER A 294 -17.94 13.84 -12.90
CA SER A 294 -18.49 14.98 -13.63
C SER A 294 -17.47 16.10 -13.87
N SER A 295 -16.36 16.11 -13.15
CA SER A 295 -15.28 17.07 -13.29
C SER A 295 -14.29 16.68 -14.39
N LEU A 296 -14.36 15.46 -14.93
CA LEU A 296 -13.55 15.05 -16.08
C LEU A 296 -14.02 15.79 -17.34
N ASN A 297 -13.11 16.00 -18.30
CA ASN A 297 -13.44 16.76 -19.52
C ASN A 297 -14.22 15.95 -20.58
N ARG A 298 -14.58 14.70 -20.27
CA ARG A 298 -15.25 13.75 -21.15
C ARG A 298 -16.26 12.91 -20.36
N PRO A 299 -17.34 12.44 -21.01
CA PRO A 299 -18.21 11.43 -20.43
C PRO A 299 -17.46 10.14 -20.10
N VAL A 300 -17.78 9.55 -18.96
CA VAL A 300 -17.21 8.26 -18.52
C VAL A 300 -17.93 7.10 -19.24
N PRO A 301 -17.21 6.25 -20.00
CA PRO A 301 -17.79 5.06 -20.61
C PRO A 301 -18.31 4.07 -19.57
N GLY A 302 -19.41 3.39 -19.90
CA GLY A 302 -19.97 2.33 -19.05
C GLY A 302 -19.16 1.04 -19.18
N HIS A 303 -18.64 0.55 -18.06
CA HIS A 303 -18.01 -0.75 -17.90
C HIS A 303 -18.57 -1.42 -16.64
N ASP A 304 -18.35 -2.73 -16.48
CA ASP A 304 -18.72 -3.46 -15.25
C ASP A 304 -18.02 -2.90 -14.00
N SER A 305 -16.89 -2.22 -14.20
CA SER A 305 -16.11 -1.49 -13.21
C SER A 305 -16.15 0.01 -13.48
N GLU A 306 -16.71 0.80 -12.55
CA GLU A 306 -16.77 2.26 -12.69
C GLU A 306 -15.38 2.90 -12.84
N TRP A 307 -14.39 2.39 -12.09
CA TRP A 307 -13.01 2.86 -12.13
C TRP A 307 -12.32 2.61 -13.49
N ARG A 308 -12.78 1.63 -14.29
CA ARG A 308 -12.25 1.39 -15.64
C ARG A 308 -12.61 2.52 -16.59
N GLY A 309 -13.87 2.97 -16.56
CA GLY A 309 -14.31 4.10 -17.38
C GLY A 309 -13.59 5.39 -17.01
N ILE A 310 -13.41 5.65 -15.71
CA ILE A 310 -12.66 6.80 -15.21
C ILE A 310 -11.21 6.74 -15.69
N SER A 311 -10.56 5.59 -15.53
CA SER A 311 -9.18 5.40 -15.97
C SER A 311 -9.05 5.62 -17.48
N GLU A 312 -9.99 5.10 -18.26
CA GLU A 312 -10.01 5.27 -19.72
C GLU A 312 -10.07 6.75 -20.11
N VAL A 313 -10.93 7.54 -19.48
CA VAL A 313 -11.01 9.00 -19.72
C VAL A 313 -9.68 9.67 -19.37
N ILE A 314 -9.08 9.37 -18.22
CA ILE A 314 -7.78 9.92 -17.82
C ILE A 314 -6.70 9.52 -18.84
N MET A 315 -6.67 8.26 -19.28
CA MET A 315 -5.72 7.74 -20.27
C MET A 315 -5.91 8.33 -21.67
N GLN A 316 -7.11 8.85 -21.98
CA GLN A 316 -7.39 9.63 -23.20
C GLN A 316 -7.04 11.12 -23.08
N GLY A 317 -6.40 11.54 -21.97
CA GLY A 317 -6.04 12.94 -21.72
C GLY A 317 -7.20 13.75 -21.16
N GLY A 318 -8.08 13.11 -20.40
CA GLY A 318 -9.30 13.70 -19.87
C GLY A 318 -9.23 14.27 -18.45
N LEU A 319 -8.05 14.23 -17.83
CA LEU A 319 -7.84 14.64 -16.45
C LEU A 319 -7.92 16.17 -16.32
N THR A 320 -8.58 16.66 -15.27
CA THR A 320 -8.75 18.09 -15.00
C THR A 320 -8.23 18.44 -13.60
N VAL A 321 -7.97 19.73 -13.36
CA VAL A 321 -7.60 20.22 -12.03
C VAL A 321 -8.74 20.04 -11.02
N ASP A 322 -9.98 20.24 -11.45
CA ASP A 322 -11.17 20.05 -10.61
C ASP A 322 -11.34 18.59 -10.17
N TYR A 323 -11.04 17.64 -11.06
CA TYR A 323 -11.02 16.23 -10.70
C TYR A 323 -9.94 15.94 -9.65
N LEU A 324 -8.71 16.43 -9.84
CA LEU A 324 -7.61 16.23 -8.89
C LEU A 324 -7.89 16.85 -7.51
N ASN A 325 -8.47 18.04 -7.49
CA ASN A 325 -8.81 18.77 -6.27
C ASN A 325 -9.92 18.07 -5.45
N ALA A 326 -10.83 17.35 -6.10
CA ALA A 326 -11.93 16.67 -5.42
C ALA A 326 -11.48 15.60 -4.43
N PHE A 327 -10.26 15.08 -4.57
CA PHE A 327 -9.70 14.04 -3.70
C PHE A 327 -8.66 14.58 -2.71
N GLY A 328 -8.46 15.89 -2.66
CA GLY A 328 -7.34 16.48 -1.92
C GLY A 328 -6.00 15.93 -2.40
N THR A 329 -5.91 15.51 -3.68
CA THR A 329 -4.71 14.88 -4.23
C THR A 329 -3.52 15.78 -3.95
N ASN A 330 -2.44 15.20 -3.45
CA ASN A 330 -1.18 15.91 -3.24
C ASN A 330 -0.61 16.26 -4.63
N LEU A 331 -1.06 17.41 -5.17
CA LEU A 331 -0.66 17.98 -6.46
C LEU A 331 0.87 17.97 -6.65
N PRO A 332 1.70 18.21 -5.60
CA PRO A 332 3.15 18.00 -5.71
C PRO A 332 3.58 16.62 -6.24
N TRP A 333 2.93 15.52 -5.84
CA TRP A 333 3.26 14.18 -6.38
C TRP A 333 2.89 14.03 -7.85
N PHE A 334 1.72 14.54 -8.25
CA PHE A 334 1.32 14.55 -9.67
C PHE A 334 2.32 15.37 -10.51
N ILE A 335 2.64 16.60 -10.08
CA ILE A 335 3.62 17.49 -10.73
C ILE A 335 5.00 16.82 -10.80
N ALA A 336 5.44 16.17 -9.72
CA ALA A 336 6.70 15.42 -9.69
C ALA A 336 6.71 14.26 -10.67
N GLY A 337 5.64 13.45 -10.73
CA GLY A 337 5.51 12.34 -11.68
C GLY A 337 5.53 12.80 -13.14
N VAL A 338 4.81 13.88 -13.47
CA VAL A 338 4.83 14.45 -14.82
C VAL A 338 6.23 14.94 -15.18
N ARG A 339 6.90 15.66 -14.29
CA ARG A 339 8.28 16.14 -14.49
C ARG A 339 9.26 15.00 -14.72
N GLU A 340 9.18 13.94 -13.90
CA GLU A 340 10.04 12.76 -14.02
C GLU A 340 9.88 12.07 -15.38
N HIS A 341 8.63 11.85 -15.81
CA HIS A 341 8.36 11.01 -16.98
C HIS A 341 8.27 11.78 -18.30
N SER A 342 8.05 13.09 -18.26
CA SER A 342 8.12 13.95 -19.46
C SER A 342 9.55 14.29 -19.86
N GLY A 343 10.49 14.25 -18.91
CA GLY A 343 11.86 14.73 -19.11
C GLY A 343 11.96 16.25 -19.30
N VAL A 344 10.87 16.99 -19.10
CA VAL A 344 10.82 18.45 -19.21
C VAL A 344 11.26 19.08 -17.89
N ALA A 345 12.38 19.81 -17.93
CA ALA A 345 12.84 20.58 -16.79
C ALA A 345 11.87 21.76 -16.53
N GLY A 346 11.66 22.11 -15.26
CA GLY A 346 10.91 23.32 -14.88
C GLY A 346 9.40 23.16 -14.72
N VAL A 347 8.85 21.95 -14.81
CA VAL A 347 7.43 21.70 -14.44
C VAL A 347 7.27 21.92 -12.92
N GLN A 348 6.65 23.03 -12.54
CA GLN A 348 6.47 23.44 -11.14
C GLN A 348 5.01 23.72 -10.77
N ASP A 349 4.16 24.04 -11.74
CA ASP A 349 2.75 24.34 -11.54
C ASP A 349 1.84 23.22 -12.12
N ILE A 350 0.61 23.19 -11.62
CA ILE A 350 -0.38 22.17 -11.96
C ILE A 350 -0.87 22.30 -13.41
N ASP A 351 -0.98 23.52 -13.95
CA ASP A 351 -1.50 23.76 -15.29
C ASP A 351 -0.55 23.19 -16.34
N THR A 352 0.74 23.49 -16.22
CA THR A 352 1.79 22.94 -17.08
C THR A 352 1.86 21.42 -16.96
N ALA A 353 1.77 20.88 -15.73
CA ALA A 353 1.77 19.45 -15.50
C ALA A 353 0.57 18.74 -16.18
N LEU A 354 -0.64 19.32 -16.07
CA LEU A 354 -1.85 18.79 -16.71
C LEU A 354 -1.76 18.84 -18.24
N ILE A 355 -1.24 19.93 -18.81
CA ILE A 355 -1.04 20.04 -20.26
C ILE A 355 -0.10 18.93 -20.75
N LEU A 356 1.03 18.71 -20.08
CA LEU A 356 1.99 17.66 -20.44
C LEU A 356 1.42 16.26 -20.25
N PHE A 357 0.73 16.01 -19.13
CA PHE A 357 0.07 14.74 -18.87
C PHE A 357 -0.99 14.43 -19.93
N ASN A 358 -1.90 15.36 -20.21
CA ASN A 358 -2.99 15.14 -21.16
C ASN A 358 -2.54 15.09 -22.62
N SER A 359 -1.42 15.73 -22.98
CA SER A 359 -0.88 15.69 -24.34
C SER A 359 0.00 14.48 -24.64
N SER A 360 0.57 13.80 -23.63
CA SER A 360 1.52 12.70 -23.84
C SER A 360 0.99 11.34 -23.37
N PRO A 361 0.59 10.44 -24.30
CA PRO A 361 0.21 9.06 -23.96
C PRO A 361 1.31 8.29 -23.21
N ALA A 362 2.59 8.57 -23.52
CA ALA A 362 3.72 7.92 -22.87
C ALA A 362 3.84 8.33 -21.39
N VAL A 363 3.68 9.62 -21.07
CA VAL A 363 3.69 10.11 -19.67
C VAL A 363 2.56 9.48 -18.88
N ARG A 364 1.34 9.43 -19.44
CA ARG A 364 0.18 8.81 -18.79
C ARG A 364 0.41 7.33 -18.50
N ALA A 365 0.91 6.58 -19.47
CA ALA A 365 1.20 5.16 -19.28
C ALA A 365 2.26 4.92 -18.20
N GLN A 366 3.34 5.71 -18.18
CA GLN A 366 4.41 5.59 -17.16
C GLN A 366 3.93 5.93 -15.75
N MET A 367 3.11 6.97 -15.62
CA MET A 367 2.50 7.35 -14.34
C MET A 367 1.48 6.30 -13.89
N ALA A 368 0.56 5.87 -14.76
CA ALA A 368 -0.44 4.86 -14.44
C ALA A 368 0.19 3.52 -14.03
N ALA A 369 1.27 3.09 -14.70
CA ALA A 369 2.01 1.87 -14.32
C ALA A 369 2.72 1.96 -12.96
N ARG A 370 2.74 3.14 -12.33
CA ARG A 370 3.29 3.42 -10.99
C ARG A 370 2.26 4.05 -10.06
N ASN A 371 0.99 4.05 -10.47
CA ASN A 371 -0.12 4.58 -9.69
C ASN A 371 -0.81 3.43 -8.97
N ALA A 372 -0.96 3.50 -7.64
CA ALA A 372 -1.48 2.40 -6.85
C ALA A 372 -2.90 1.98 -7.32
N ASP A 373 -3.79 2.96 -7.48
CA ASP A 373 -5.15 2.74 -8.01
C ASP A 373 -5.14 2.07 -9.38
N SER A 374 -4.38 2.59 -10.34
CA SER A 374 -4.34 2.03 -11.69
C SER A 374 -3.89 0.57 -11.69
N ILE A 375 -2.92 0.20 -10.84
CA ILE A 375 -2.42 -1.17 -10.74
C ILE A 375 -3.46 -2.09 -10.08
N ILE A 376 -4.01 -1.72 -8.91
CA ILE A 376 -4.94 -2.60 -8.17
C ILE A 376 -6.28 -2.75 -8.90
N CYS A 377 -6.78 -1.68 -9.52
CA CYS A 377 -8.01 -1.71 -10.31
C CYS A 377 -7.84 -2.55 -11.60
N ALA A 378 -6.71 -2.40 -12.30
CA ALA A 378 -6.40 -3.25 -13.44
C ALA A 378 -6.27 -4.73 -13.01
N ALA A 379 -5.59 -5.00 -11.89
CA ALA A 379 -5.48 -6.34 -11.34
C ALA A 379 -6.86 -6.94 -11.02
N ARG A 380 -7.78 -6.17 -10.45
CA ARG A 380 -9.13 -6.62 -10.15
C ARG A 380 -9.93 -6.98 -11.39
N ASP A 381 -9.84 -6.18 -12.45
CA ASP A 381 -10.54 -6.48 -13.70
C ASP A 381 -9.91 -7.65 -14.46
N LEU A 382 -8.59 -7.78 -14.43
CA LEU A 382 -7.89 -8.96 -14.96
C LEU A 382 -8.24 -10.23 -14.18
N GLN A 383 -8.39 -10.15 -12.85
CA GLN A 383 -8.89 -11.26 -12.05
C GLN A 383 -10.31 -11.66 -12.46
N ARG A 384 -11.24 -10.70 -12.61
CA ARG A 384 -12.61 -10.98 -13.05
C ARG A 384 -12.62 -11.67 -14.41
N LEU A 385 -11.83 -11.17 -15.35
CA LEU A 385 -11.65 -11.77 -16.67
C LEU A 385 -11.15 -13.22 -16.55
N HIS A 386 -10.12 -13.47 -15.74
CA HIS A 386 -9.61 -14.82 -15.53
C HIS A 386 -10.67 -15.77 -14.97
N GLN A 387 -11.40 -15.31 -13.95
CA GLN A 387 -12.42 -16.10 -13.27
C GLN A 387 -13.60 -16.42 -14.21
N ALA A 388 -13.98 -15.48 -15.09
CA ALA A 388 -14.99 -15.71 -16.12
C ALA A 388 -14.56 -16.83 -17.08
N HIS A 389 -13.32 -16.79 -17.58
CA HIS A 389 -12.81 -17.85 -18.46
C HIS A 389 -12.74 -19.22 -17.76
N LEU A 390 -12.35 -19.27 -16.48
CA LEU A 390 -12.34 -20.53 -15.73
C LEU A 390 -13.75 -21.09 -15.56
N ALA A 391 -14.74 -20.24 -15.27
CA ALA A 391 -16.14 -20.65 -15.15
C ALA A 391 -16.71 -21.18 -16.47
N ASP A 392 -16.41 -20.51 -17.58
CA ASP A 392 -16.82 -20.95 -18.93
C ASP A 392 -16.20 -22.31 -19.28
N ASP A 393 -14.91 -22.51 -18.98
CA ASP A 393 -14.21 -23.78 -19.20
C ASP A 393 -14.80 -24.92 -18.35
N GLU A 394 -15.14 -24.66 -17.09
CA GLU A 394 -15.78 -25.63 -16.20
C GLU A 394 -17.18 -26.00 -16.68
N TRP A 395 -17.96 -25.00 -17.11
CA TRP A 395 -19.29 -25.21 -17.68
C TRP A 395 -19.22 -26.06 -18.96
N LEU A 396 -18.32 -25.73 -19.89
CA LEU A 396 -18.12 -26.52 -21.12
C LEU A 396 -17.72 -27.97 -20.81
N LYS A 397 -16.84 -28.20 -19.83
CA LYS A 397 -16.47 -29.56 -19.40
C LYS A 397 -17.65 -30.31 -18.81
N SER A 398 -18.54 -29.62 -18.08
CA SER A 398 -19.74 -30.24 -17.49
C SER A 398 -20.75 -30.69 -18.56
N LEU A 399 -20.82 -29.98 -19.69
CA LEU A 399 -21.69 -30.34 -20.82
C LEU A 399 -21.16 -31.50 -21.67
N VAL A 400 -19.83 -31.73 -21.66
CA VAL A 400 -19.19 -32.82 -22.41
C VAL A 400 -19.15 -34.13 -21.60
N ASN A 401 -19.13 -34.02 -20.27
CA ASN A 401 -19.02 -35.17 -19.36
C ASN A 401 -20.34 -35.55 -18.66
N GLY A 402 -21.45 -34.85 -18.94
CA GLY A 402 -22.81 -35.20 -18.52
C GLY A 402 -23.60 -35.75 -19.70
#